data_AF-A0A922XNG0-F1
#
_entry.id   AF-A0A922XNG0-F1
#
_cell.length_a   1.000
_cell.length_b   1.000
_cell.length_c   1.000
_cell.angle_alpha   90.00
_cell.angle_beta   90.00
_cell.angle_gamma   90.00
#
_symmetry.space_group_name_H-M   'P 1'
#
loop_
_entity.id
_entity.type
_entity.pdbx_description
1 polymer ?
#
loop_
_entity_poly.entity_id
_entity_poly.type
_entity_poly.pdbx_seq_one_letter_code
_entity_poly.pdbx_strand_id
1 'polypeptide(L)'
;MAAVYASLYIIGFLFVVNYIENFHAFNRILFPLDKEVKKYLTLYFPFYRKLSFRKKHRFEKKVKQFLNSFEYRLKDGIILTPEMKAVLGGAAIRITFYLPDECFDYYDTMVLYPQPYYSRVNNRYHKGEVNPGAKVIVFSWSSIRQGLDPHDDGINLLIHEYAHALYFEHKLMHEAYPIFNAEAFRRFTEQ
;
A
#
# COMPACT_ATOMS: atom_id res chain seq x y z
N MET A 1 -14.32 -10.10 -45.33
CA MET A 1 -15.25 -9.84 -44.22
C MET A 1 -15.18 -10.91 -43.14
N ALA A 2 -15.53 -12.18 -43.42
CA ALA A 2 -15.53 -13.26 -42.41
C ALA A 2 -14.17 -13.46 -41.69
N ALA A 3 -13.06 -13.43 -42.42
CA ALA A 3 -11.72 -13.54 -41.83
C ALA A 3 -11.38 -12.39 -40.88
N VAL A 4 -11.85 -11.17 -41.17
CA VAL A 4 -11.64 -9.99 -40.30
C VAL A 4 -12.43 -10.15 -39.00
N TYR A 5 -13.68 -10.61 -39.09
CA TYR A 5 -14.48 -10.89 -37.90
C TYR A 5 -13.86 -12.00 -37.03
N ALA A 6 -13.40 -13.09 -37.66
CA ALA A 6 -12.73 -14.18 -36.94
C ALA A 6 -11.48 -13.68 -36.20
N SER A 7 -10.65 -12.85 -36.84
CA SER A 7 -9.47 -12.25 -36.21
C SER A 7 -9.83 -11.34 -35.03
N LEU A 8 -10.88 -10.53 -35.15
CA LEU A 8 -11.36 -9.66 -34.06
C LEU A 8 -11.89 -10.47 -32.87
N TYR A 9 -12.61 -11.58 -33.12
CA TYR A 9 -13.06 -12.48 -32.06
C TYR A 9 -11.89 -13.16 -31.35
N ILE A 10 -10.87 -13.61 -32.09
CA ILE A 10 -9.68 -14.25 -31.50
C ILE A 10 -8.90 -13.23 -30.65
N ILE A 11 -8.67 -12.02 -31.16
CA ILE A 11 -7.99 -10.95 -30.42
C ILE A 11 -8.80 -10.57 -29.16
N GLY A 12 -10.12 -10.42 -29.29
CA GLY A 12 -11.01 -10.12 -28.17
C GLY A 12 -11.00 -11.23 -27.11
N PHE A 13 -11.06 -12.50 -27.54
CA PHE A 13 -10.97 -13.65 -26.65
C PHE A 13 -9.63 -13.72 -25.92
N LEU A 14 -8.50 -13.54 -26.62
CA LEU A 14 -7.18 -13.48 -26.00
C LEU A 14 -7.04 -12.30 -25.02
N PHE A 15 -7.66 -11.15 -25.34
CA PHE A 15 -7.73 -10.01 -24.41
C PHE A 15 -8.53 -10.35 -23.15
N VAL A 16 -9.66 -11.03 -23.27
CA VAL A 16 -10.50 -11.45 -22.14
C VAL A 16 -9.81 -12.52 -21.30
N VAL A 17 -9.19 -13.52 -21.92
CA VAL A 17 -8.41 -14.54 -21.21
C VAL A 17 -7.25 -13.90 -20.45
N ASN A 18 -6.48 -13.02 -21.09
CA ASN A 18 -5.42 -12.27 -20.41
C ASN A 18 -5.97 -11.36 -19.30
N TYR A 19 -7.13 -10.73 -19.50
CA TYR A 19 -7.78 -9.96 -18.45
C TYR A 19 -8.19 -10.81 -17.24
N ILE A 20 -8.70 -12.02 -17.47
CA ILE A 20 -9.10 -12.94 -16.40
C ILE A 20 -7.86 -13.48 -15.67
N GLU A 21 -6.85 -13.94 -16.41
CA GLU A 21 -5.64 -14.54 -15.85
C GLU A 21 -4.71 -13.51 -15.19
N ASN A 22 -4.63 -12.30 -15.76
CA ASN A 22 -3.74 -11.24 -15.30
C ASN A 22 -4.52 -9.98 -14.88
N PHE A 23 -5.69 -10.14 -14.28
CA PHE A 23 -6.58 -9.04 -13.87
C PHE A 23 -5.84 -7.91 -13.14
N HIS A 24 -4.95 -8.26 -12.22
CA HIS A 24 -4.14 -7.29 -11.48
C HIS A 24 -3.15 -6.53 -12.37
N ALA A 25 -2.48 -7.21 -13.31
CA ALA A 25 -1.56 -6.58 -14.25
C ALA A 25 -2.29 -5.73 -15.31
N PHE A 26 -3.50 -6.15 -15.71
CA PHE A 26 -4.36 -5.44 -16.66
C PHE A 26 -4.97 -4.18 -16.04
N ASN A 27 -5.51 -4.28 -14.81
CA ASN A 27 -5.98 -3.12 -14.05
C ASN A 27 -4.85 -2.11 -13.78
N ARG A 28 -3.61 -2.57 -13.63
CA ARG A 28 -2.42 -1.73 -13.47
C ARG A 28 -2.10 -0.89 -14.72
N ILE A 29 -2.48 -1.35 -15.91
CA ILE A 29 -2.21 -0.66 -17.20
C ILE A 29 -3.36 0.23 -17.63
N LEU A 30 -4.62 -0.22 -17.49
CA LEU A 30 -5.75 0.42 -18.16
C LEU A 30 -6.49 1.49 -17.36
N PHE A 31 -6.43 1.47 -16.03
CA PHE A 31 -7.16 2.44 -15.21
C PHE A 31 -6.19 3.30 -14.39
N PRO A 32 -6.15 4.63 -14.58
CA PRO A 32 -5.35 5.50 -13.73
C PRO A 32 -5.82 5.47 -12.27
N LEU A 33 -4.98 5.92 -11.34
CA LEU A 33 -5.39 6.13 -9.96
C LEU A 33 -6.57 7.13 -9.91
N ASP A 34 -7.53 6.89 -9.02
CA ASP A 34 -8.72 7.72 -8.85
C ASP A 34 -8.37 9.21 -8.66
N LYS A 35 -9.13 10.11 -9.31
CA LYS A 35 -8.85 11.55 -9.30
C LYS A 35 -8.95 12.17 -7.91
N GLU A 36 -9.89 11.72 -7.08
CA GLU A 36 -10.01 12.19 -5.70
C GLU A 36 -8.83 11.70 -4.86
N VAL A 37 -8.38 10.46 -5.06
CA VAL A 37 -7.15 9.97 -4.40
C VAL A 37 -5.95 10.83 -4.80
N LYS A 38 -5.78 11.17 -6.09
CA LYS A 38 -4.70 12.07 -6.57
C LYS A 38 -4.77 13.46 -5.97
N LYS A 39 -5.97 14.00 -5.76
CA LYS A 39 -6.19 15.30 -5.10
C LYS A 39 -5.66 15.26 -3.67
N TYR A 40 -6.01 14.24 -2.89
CA TYR A 40 -5.50 14.08 -1.52
C TYR A 40 -4.00 13.75 -1.48
N LEU A 41 -3.46 13.02 -2.47
CA LEU A 41 -2.01 12.84 -2.58
C LEU A 41 -1.27 14.17 -2.76
N THR A 42 -1.82 15.07 -3.57
CA THR A 42 -1.28 16.42 -3.79
C THR A 42 -1.33 17.25 -2.52
N LEU A 43 -2.42 17.11 -1.74
CA LEU A 43 -2.63 17.81 -0.48
C LEU A 43 -1.62 17.37 0.59
N TYR A 44 -1.58 16.07 0.91
CA TYR A 44 -0.84 15.53 2.05
C TYR A 44 0.65 15.26 1.79
N PHE A 45 1.07 15.10 0.53
CA PHE A 45 2.44 14.70 0.22
C PHE A 45 3.17 15.74 -0.63
N PRO A 46 3.88 16.72 -0.01
CA PRO A 46 4.76 17.64 -0.73
C PRO A 46 5.80 16.93 -1.58
N PHE A 47 6.28 15.75 -1.14
CA PHE A 47 7.13 14.86 -1.91
C PHE A 47 6.54 14.55 -3.29
N TYR A 48 5.28 14.10 -3.32
CA TYR A 48 4.56 13.75 -4.54
C TYR A 48 4.39 14.96 -5.48
N ARG A 49 4.12 16.16 -4.93
CA ARG A 49 4.00 17.39 -5.73
C ARG A 49 5.28 17.71 -6.51
N LYS A 50 6.44 17.50 -5.87
CA LYS A 50 7.77 17.82 -6.41
C LYS A 50 8.30 16.79 -7.43
N LEU A 51 7.62 15.66 -7.62
CA LEU A 51 8.04 14.65 -8.59
C LEU A 51 7.84 15.13 -10.03
N SER A 52 8.80 14.82 -10.90
CA SER A 52 8.65 14.97 -12.36
C SER A 52 7.50 14.11 -12.89
N PHE A 53 6.97 14.43 -14.07
CA PHE A 53 5.84 13.69 -14.66
C PHE A 53 6.03 12.16 -14.66
N ARG A 54 7.20 11.68 -15.11
CA ARG A 54 7.53 10.24 -15.12
C ARG A 54 7.55 9.64 -13.71
N LYS A 55 8.18 10.32 -12.74
CA LYS A 55 8.24 9.85 -11.34
C LYS A 55 6.86 9.89 -10.67
N LYS A 56 6.05 10.89 -10.98
CA LYS A 56 4.68 11.03 -10.49
C LYS A 56 3.80 9.88 -11.01
N HIS A 57 3.89 9.57 -12.29
CA HIS A 57 3.19 8.42 -12.87
C HIS A 57 3.62 7.09 -12.21
N ARG A 58 4.94 6.89 -11.99
CA ARG A 58 5.43 5.72 -11.25
C ARG A 58 4.89 5.67 -9.81
N PHE A 59 4.86 6.80 -9.12
CA PHE A 59 4.31 6.90 -7.77
C PHE A 59 2.83 6.50 -7.74
N GLU A 60 2.01 7.08 -8.63
CA GLU A 60 0.58 6.75 -8.73
C GLU A 60 0.34 5.27 -9.04
N LYS A 61 1.16 4.68 -9.92
CA LYS A 61 1.10 3.25 -10.24
C LYS A 61 1.40 2.39 -9.02
N LYS A 62 2.48 2.68 -8.28
CA LYS A 62 2.81 1.97 -7.03
C LYS A 62 1.72 2.14 -5.97
N VAL A 63 1.16 3.34 -5.81
CA VAL A 63 0.06 3.59 -4.86
C VAL A 63 -1.15 2.73 -5.22
N LYS A 64 -1.50 2.66 -6.49
CA LYS A 64 -2.60 1.81 -6.95
C LYS A 64 -2.34 0.33 -6.68
N GLN A 65 -1.14 -0.16 -6.98
CA GLN A 65 -0.77 -1.56 -6.73
C GLN A 65 -0.88 -1.89 -5.25
N PHE A 66 -0.28 -1.06 -4.38
CA PHE A 66 -0.36 -1.20 -2.93
C PHE A 66 -1.80 -1.18 -2.44
N LEU A 67 -2.64 -0.24 -2.89
CA LEU A 67 -4.04 -0.20 -2.45
C LEU A 67 -4.85 -1.43 -2.87
N ASN A 68 -4.45 -2.10 -3.95
CA ASN A 68 -5.14 -3.25 -4.50
C ASN A 68 -4.60 -4.60 -3.98
N SER A 69 -3.53 -4.61 -3.17
CA SER A 69 -2.96 -5.84 -2.61
C SER A 69 -3.62 -6.29 -1.31
N PHE A 70 -4.54 -5.49 -0.75
CA PHE A 70 -5.16 -5.77 0.54
C PHE A 70 -6.65 -6.10 0.44
N GLU A 71 -7.08 -7.10 1.20
CA GLU A 71 -8.45 -7.23 1.71
C GLU A 71 -8.63 -6.21 2.85
N TYR A 72 -9.56 -5.26 2.69
CA TYR A 72 -9.86 -4.28 3.73
C TYR A 72 -10.96 -4.78 4.66
N ARG A 73 -10.61 -4.97 5.94
CA ARG A 73 -11.57 -5.30 7.00
C ARG A 73 -11.95 -4.04 7.77
N LEU A 74 -13.06 -3.44 7.39
CA LEU A 74 -13.56 -2.20 7.99
C LEU A 74 -14.37 -2.51 9.25
N LYS A 75 -14.05 -1.84 10.36
CA LYS A 75 -14.67 -2.04 11.67
C LYS A 75 -15.52 -0.85 12.09
N ASP A 76 -16.53 -1.11 12.90
CA ASP A 76 -17.38 -0.09 13.53
C ASP A 76 -17.97 0.94 12.54
N GLY A 77 -18.37 0.46 11.36
CA GLY A 77 -19.03 1.26 10.33
C GLY A 77 -18.13 2.26 9.59
N ILE A 78 -16.80 2.19 9.77
CA ILE A 78 -15.89 3.03 8.98
C ILE A 78 -15.99 2.70 7.50
N ILE A 79 -15.92 3.72 6.65
CA ILE A 79 -15.93 3.59 5.19
C ILE A 79 -14.57 4.02 4.66
N LEU A 80 -13.98 3.21 3.77
CA LEU A 80 -12.69 3.52 3.16
C LEU A 80 -12.84 4.63 2.11
N THR A 81 -12.57 5.88 2.52
CA THR A 81 -12.70 7.07 1.66
C THR A 81 -11.50 7.26 0.71
N PRO A 82 -11.63 8.06 -0.36
CA PRO A 82 -10.49 8.43 -1.21
C PRO A 82 -9.34 9.10 -0.45
N GLU A 83 -9.66 9.86 0.59
CA GLU A 83 -8.70 10.50 1.49
C GLU A 83 -7.86 9.45 2.23
N MET A 84 -8.53 8.47 2.84
CA MET A 84 -7.85 7.37 3.53
C MET A 84 -6.94 6.60 2.59
N LYS A 85 -7.42 6.27 1.39
CA LYS A 85 -6.63 5.61 0.35
C LYS A 85 -5.37 6.42 -0.01
N ALA A 86 -5.50 7.74 -0.16
CA ALA A 86 -4.37 8.60 -0.46
C ALA A 86 -3.35 8.64 0.67
N VAL A 87 -3.81 8.73 1.92
CA VAL A 87 -2.93 8.73 3.10
C VAL A 87 -2.21 7.38 3.26
N LEU A 88 -2.97 6.27 3.26
CA LEU A 88 -2.44 4.91 3.40
C LEU A 88 -1.43 4.58 2.31
N GLY A 89 -1.81 4.74 1.03
CA GLY A 89 -0.94 4.43 -0.10
C GLY A 89 0.19 5.44 -0.28
N GLY A 90 -0.09 6.74 -0.09
CA GLY A 90 0.92 7.79 -0.23
C GLY A 90 2.05 7.64 0.78
N ALA A 91 1.76 7.29 2.04
CA ALA A 91 2.78 7.07 3.05
C ALA A 91 3.62 5.82 2.75
N ALA A 92 2.99 4.70 2.37
CA ALA A 92 3.68 3.47 2.01
C ALA A 92 4.65 3.71 0.83
N ILE A 93 4.19 4.36 -0.23
CA ILE A 93 5.01 4.60 -1.41
C ILE A 93 6.03 5.71 -1.17
N ARG A 94 5.79 6.68 -0.29
CA ARG A 94 6.80 7.67 0.08
C ARG A 94 8.06 7.00 0.65
N ILE A 95 7.92 6.01 1.53
CA ILE A 95 9.07 5.34 2.15
C ILE A 95 9.66 4.24 1.26
N THR A 96 8.87 3.65 0.36
CA THR A 96 9.32 2.58 -0.55
C THR A 96 9.57 3.04 -1.98
N PHE A 97 9.58 4.36 -2.25
CA PHE A 97 9.65 4.85 -3.63
C PHE A 97 10.92 4.38 -4.34
N TYR A 98 12.04 4.30 -3.63
CA TYR A 98 13.34 3.85 -4.15
C TYR A 98 13.72 2.44 -3.68
N LEU A 99 12.78 1.73 -3.07
CA LEU A 99 12.94 0.33 -2.69
C LEU A 99 12.35 -0.58 -3.78
N PRO A 100 12.61 -1.90 -3.70
CA PRO A 100 12.04 -2.88 -4.63
C PRO A 100 10.50 -2.79 -4.73
N ASP A 101 9.95 -3.28 -5.83
CA ASP A 101 8.51 -3.16 -6.10
C ASP A 101 7.70 -4.11 -5.20
N GLU A 102 8.33 -5.15 -4.65
CA GLU A 102 7.79 -6.21 -3.79
C GLU A 102 7.51 -5.78 -2.34
N CYS A 103 7.82 -4.52 -1.99
CA CYS A 103 7.57 -4.03 -0.63
C CYS A 103 6.07 -4.12 -0.28
N PHE A 104 5.76 -4.74 0.86
CA PHE A 104 4.42 -5.02 1.39
C PHE A 104 3.67 -6.19 0.71
N ASP A 105 4.28 -6.94 -0.20
CA ASP A 105 3.64 -8.09 -0.86
C ASP A 105 3.36 -9.26 0.11
N TYR A 106 4.04 -9.31 1.26
CA TYR A 106 3.80 -10.32 2.28
C TYR A 106 2.44 -10.19 3.00
N TYR A 107 1.91 -8.97 3.12
CA TYR A 107 0.67 -8.69 3.87
C TYR A 107 -0.52 -8.62 2.91
N ASP A 108 -1.58 -9.36 3.22
CA ASP A 108 -2.77 -9.46 2.36
C ASP A 108 -4.01 -8.80 2.97
N THR A 109 -3.96 -8.41 4.24
CA THR A 109 -5.12 -7.89 4.97
C THR A 109 -4.81 -6.59 5.70
N MET A 110 -5.66 -5.57 5.51
CA MET A 110 -5.60 -4.32 6.26
C MET A 110 -6.89 -4.10 7.06
N VAL A 111 -6.77 -4.06 8.39
CA VAL A 111 -7.90 -3.84 9.29
C VAL A 111 -7.95 -2.36 9.69
N LEU A 112 -9.10 -1.72 9.53
CA LEU A 112 -9.26 -0.29 9.82
C LEU A 112 -10.36 -0.08 10.86
N TYR A 113 -9.99 0.59 11.95
CA TYR A 113 -10.91 1.07 12.99
C TYR A 113 -11.05 2.59 12.93
N PRO A 114 -12.21 3.17 13.28
CA PRO A 114 -12.36 4.62 13.37
C PRO A 114 -11.61 5.22 14.56
N GLN A 115 -11.50 4.49 15.67
CA GLN A 115 -10.89 4.93 16.93
C GLN A 115 -9.84 3.92 17.44
N PRO A 116 -9.01 4.26 18.45
CA PRO A 116 -8.12 3.28 19.08
C PRO A 116 -8.95 2.10 19.59
N TYR A 117 -8.43 0.89 19.39
CA TYR A 117 -9.17 -0.35 19.64
C TYR A 117 -8.44 -1.19 20.69
N TYR A 118 -9.18 -2.05 21.38
CA TYR A 118 -8.59 -2.98 22.33
C TYR A 118 -8.11 -4.24 21.60
N SER A 119 -6.81 -4.49 21.57
CA SER A 119 -6.25 -5.75 21.03
C SER A 119 -6.39 -6.84 22.08
N ARG A 120 -7.11 -7.91 21.73
CA ARG A 120 -7.26 -9.11 22.58
C ARG A 120 -5.98 -9.95 22.63
N VAL A 121 -5.06 -9.76 21.69
CA VAL A 121 -3.78 -10.48 21.63
C VAL A 121 -2.86 -10.01 22.77
N ASN A 122 -2.81 -8.70 23.01
CA ASN A 122 -1.88 -8.08 23.95
C ASN A 122 -2.57 -7.43 25.17
N ASN A 123 -3.90 -7.54 25.27
CA ASN A 123 -4.73 -6.98 26.34
C ASN A 123 -4.49 -5.48 26.62
N ARG A 124 -4.33 -4.68 25.56
CA ARG A 124 -4.11 -3.23 25.64
C ARG A 124 -4.87 -2.49 24.54
N TYR A 125 -5.02 -1.19 24.71
CA TYR A 125 -5.48 -0.32 23.62
C TYR A 125 -4.33 -0.08 22.65
N HIS A 126 -4.58 -0.36 21.37
CA HIS A 126 -3.63 -0.17 20.28
C HIS A 126 -4.11 0.93 19.34
N LYS A 127 -3.14 1.72 18.87
CA LYS A 127 -3.34 2.70 17.81
C LYS A 127 -3.02 2.07 16.44
N GLY A 128 -2.06 1.15 16.39
CA GLY A 128 -1.69 0.32 15.25
C GLY A 128 -1.10 -1.01 15.72
N GLU A 129 -1.04 -1.98 14.81
CA GLU A 129 -0.39 -3.27 15.03
C GLU A 129 0.00 -3.91 13.70
N VAL A 130 1.18 -4.50 13.62
CA VAL A 130 1.57 -5.43 12.54
C VAL A 130 1.61 -6.84 13.10
N ASN A 131 0.87 -7.76 12.49
CA ASN A 131 0.88 -9.17 12.84
C ASN A 131 1.35 -10.01 11.63
N PRO A 132 2.66 -10.34 11.55
CA PRO A 132 3.19 -11.11 10.44
C PRO A 132 2.59 -12.52 10.35
N GLY A 133 2.34 -13.18 11.48
CA GLY A 133 1.76 -14.54 11.50
C GLY A 133 0.36 -14.60 10.89
N ALA A 134 -0.42 -13.53 11.02
CA ALA A 134 -1.74 -13.38 10.39
C ALA A 134 -1.70 -12.64 9.05
N LYS A 135 -0.52 -12.16 8.59
CA LYS A 135 -0.36 -11.29 7.41
C LYS A 135 -1.23 -10.03 7.42
N VAL A 136 -1.43 -9.47 8.61
CA VAL A 136 -2.35 -8.35 8.85
C VAL A 136 -1.60 -7.10 9.30
N ILE A 137 -2.02 -5.95 8.76
CA ILE A 137 -1.68 -4.63 9.30
C ILE A 137 -2.97 -3.99 9.82
N VAL A 138 -2.96 -3.47 11.05
CA VAL A 138 -4.11 -2.87 11.71
C VAL A 138 -3.86 -1.41 12.02
N PHE A 139 -4.86 -0.57 11.74
CA PHE A 139 -4.80 0.87 12.04
C PHE A 139 -6.06 1.41 12.69
N SER A 140 -5.85 2.40 13.56
CA SER A 140 -6.86 3.38 13.98
C SER A 140 -6.77 4.63 13.11
N TRP A 141 -7.86 4.98 12.42
CA TRP A 141 -7.90 6.15 11.54
C TRP A 141 -7.76 7.47 12.30
N SER A 142 -8.37 7.62 13.48
CA SER A 142 -8.19 8.84 14.28
C SER A 142 -6.75 9.04 14.72
N SER A 143 -6.03 7.95 15.03
CA SER A 143 -4.61 8.01 15.37
C SER A 143 -3.73 8.33 14.15
N ILE A 144 -4.06 7.81 12.96
CA ILE A 144 -3.40 8.23 11.72
C ILE A 144 -3.62 9.73 11.47
N ARG A 145 -4.85 10.23 11.63
CA ARG A 145 -5.15 11.65 11.42
C ARG A 145 -4.39 12.56 12.39
N GLN A 146 -4.25 12.17 13.65
CA GLN A 146 -3.44 12.93 14.62
C GLN A 146 -2.00 13.12 14.11
N GLY A 147 -1.37 12.04 13.63
CA GLY A 147 -0.01 12.10 13.07
C GLY A 147 0.12 12.77 11.69
N LEU A 148 -0.97 13.28 11.10
CA LEU A 148 -0.93 14.16 9.91
C LEU A 148 -0.88 15.65 10.28
N ASP A 149 -1.19 16.00 11.53
CA ASP A 149 -1.15 17.38 12.00
C ASP A 149 0.32 17.84 12.16
N PRO A 150 0.73 18.98 11.56
CA PRO A 150 2.09 19.50 11.69
C PRO A 150 2.51 19.86 13.13
N HIS A 151 1.58 19.88 14.08
CA HIS A 151 1.84 20.18 15.49
C HIS A 151 2.18 18.96 16.36
N ASP A 152 2.13 17.74 15.81
CA ASP A 152 2.40 16.52 16.58
C ASP A 152 3.90 16.23 16.73
N ASP A 153 4.26 15.54 17.81
CA ASP A 153 5.60 15.24 18.33
C ASP A 153 6.52 14.38 17.43
N GLY A 154 6.13 14.20 16.16
CA GLY A 154 6.84 13.38 15.18
C GLY A 154 6.41 11.90 15.16
N ILE A 155 5.43 11.49 15.95
CA ILE A 155 4.88 10.12 15.91
C ILE A 155 3.89 9.98 14.74
N ASN A 156 4.41 9.82 13.53
CA ASN A 156 3.60 9.37 12.42
C ASN A 156 3.37 7.85 12.53
N LEU A 157 2.34 7.46 13.30
CA LEU A 157 1.94 6.07 13.53
C LEU A 157 1.91 5.25 12.24
N LEU A 158 1.42 5.82 11.15
CA LEU A 158 1.34 5.13 9.87
C LEU A 158 2.72 4.72 9.35
N ILE A 159 3.69 5.64 9.39
CA ILE A 159 5.08 5.35 9.01
C ILE A 159 5.72 4.35 9.99
N HIS A 160 5.42 4.47 11.28
CA HIS A 160 5.93 3.56 12.31
C HIS A 160 5.51 2.10 12.04
N GLU A 161 4.22 1.85 11.88
CA GLU A 161 3.74 0.49 11.59
C GLU A 161 4.23 0.00 10.23
N TYR A 162 4.32 0.87 9.21
CA TYR A 162 4.90 0.46 7.94
C TYR A 162 6.39 0.10 8.03
N ALA A 163 7.16 0.79 8.88
CA ALA A 163 8.55 0.41 9.14
C ALA A 163 8.63 -0.97 9.81
N HIS A 164 7.75 -1.26 10.78
CA HIS A 164 7.64 -2.60 11.36
C HIS A 164 7.26 -3.64 10.31
N ALA A 165 6.29 -3.34 9.45
CA ALA A 165 5.85 -4.24 8.39
C ALA A 165 6.99 -4.61 7.44
N LEU A 166 7.74 -3.62 6.94
CA LEU A 166 8.90 -3.83 6.07
C LEU A 166 10.02 -4.60 6.76
N TYR A 167 10.27 -4.31 8.04
CA TYR A 167 11.28 -5.02 8.83
C TYR A 167 10.96 -6.51 8.97
N PHE A 168 9.73 -6.83 9.37
CA PHE A 168 9.30 -8.22 9.50
C PHE A 168 9.24 -8.94 8.16
N GLU A 169 8.74 -8.28 7.12
CA GLU A 169 8.73 -8.84 5.78
C GLU A 169 10.14 -9.14 5.28
N HIS A 170 11.10 -8.22 5.44
CA HIS A 170 12.48 -8.48 5.08
C HIS A 170 13.02 -9.70 5.82
N LYS A 171 12.83 -9.77 7.15
CA LYS A 171 13.27 -10.94 7.92
C LYS A 171 12.68 -12.25 7.41
N LEU A 172 11.41 -12.26 7.02
CA LEU A 172 10.70 -13.45 6.57
C LEU A 172 10.97 -13.82 5.11
N MET A 173 11.23 -12.83 4.25
CA MET A 173 11.23 -12.99 2.79
C MET A 173 12.57 -12.69 2.13
N HIS A 174 13.61 -12.28 2.86
CA HIS A 174 14.90 -11.88 2.29
C HIS A 174 15.56 -12.91 1.37
N GLU A 175 15.30 -14.21 1.57
CA GLU A 175 15.79 -15.28 0.68
C GLU A 175 15.05 -15.30 -0.67
N ALA A 176 13.75 -14.95 -0.68
CA ALA A 176 12.93 -14.90 -1.89
C ALA A 176 13.09 -13.56 -2.63
N TYR A 177 13.04 -12.45 -1.89
CA TYR A 177 13.27 -11.10 -2.41
C TYR A 177 13.81 -10.16 -1.30
N PRO A 178 15.02 -9.61 -1.46
CA PRO A 178 15.59 -8.72 -0.46
C PRO A 178 15.04 -7.28 -0.60
N ILE A 179 14.26 -6.83 0.39
CA ILE A 179 13.84 -5.42 0.50
C ILE A 179 15.02 -4.49 0.81
N PHE A 180 15.85 -4.86 1.79
CA PHE A 180 17.02 -4.08 2.20
C PHE A 180 18.31 -4.72 1.71
N ASN A 181 19.34 -3.89 1.51
CA ASN A 181 20.69 -4.36 1.25
C ASN A 181 21.20 -5.13 2.49
N ALA A 182 21.65 -6.37 2.29
CA ALA A 182 22.02 -7.28 3.37
C ALA A 182 23.16 -6.73 4.26
N GLU A 183 24.16 -6.08 3.65
CA GLU A 183 25.29 -5.53 4.41
C GLU A 183 24.86 -4.32 5.25
N ALA A 184 24.10 -3.40 4.66
CA ALA A 184 23.58 -2.24 5.37
C ALA A 184 22.65 -2.65 6.52
N PHE A 185 21.81 -3.67 6.30
CA PHE A 185 20.91 -4.19 7.33
C PHE A 185 21.67 -4.83 8.49
N ARG A 186 22.67 -5.68 8.19
CA ARG A 186 23.52 -6.30 9.22
C ARG A 186 24.20 -5.26 10.12
N ARG A 187 24.82 -4.23 9.52
CA ARG A 187 25.48 -3.14 10.26
C ARG A 187 24.53 -2.34 11.15
N PHE A 188 23.26 -2.23 10.76
CA PHE A 188 22.24 -1.56 11.56
C PHE A 188 21.81 -2.42 12.75
N THR A 189 21.71 -3.75 12.58
CA THR A 189 21.27 -4.66 13.65
C THR A 189 22.34 -5.01 14.67
N GLU A 190 23.62 -4.80 14.35
CA GLU A 190 24.77 -5.08 15.23
C GLU A 190 25.13 -3.90 16.16
N GLN A 191 24.39 -2.79 16.10
CA GLN A 191 24.53 -1.63 16.99
C GLN A 191 23.58 -1.74 18.20
#